data_AF-A0A1N7E3Y5-F1
#
_entry.id   AF-A0A1N7E3Y5-F1
#
_cell.length_a   1.000
_cell.length_b   1.000
_cell.length_c   1.000
_cell.angle_alpha   90.00
_cell.angle_beta   90.00
_cell.angle_gamma   90.00
#
_symmetry.space_group_name_H-M   'P 1'
#
loop_
_entity.id
_entity.type
_entity.pdbx_description
1 polymer ?
#
loop_
_entity_poly.entity_id
_entity_poly.type
_entity_poly.pdbx_seq_one_letter_code
_entity_poly.pdbx_strand_id
1 'polypeptide(L)' 'MPAARCRHCGSEMLCSTYPKATKWYHDHLRKNHPKAWLRA' A
#
# COMPACT_ATOMS: atom_id res chain seq x y z
N MET A 1 -12.63 -7.04 8.71
CA MET A 1 -12.02 -5.69 8.75
C MET A 1 -11.19 -5.50 7.49
N PRO A 2 -11.30 -4.39 6.74
CA PRO A 2 -10.48 -4.20 5.55
C PRO A 2 -9.00 -4.07 5.96
N ALA A 3 -8.12 -4.77 5.25
CA ALA A 3 -6.69 -4.69 5.44
C ALA A 3 -6.02 -4.47 4.08
N ALA A 4 -5.11 -3.50 4.00
CA ALA A 4 -4.28 -3.25 2.84
C ALA A 4 -2.98 -4.03 2.99
N ARG A 5 -2.69 -4.96 2.08
CA ARG A 5 -1.45 -5.74 2.08
C ARG A 5 -0.58 -5.37 0.89
N CYS A 6 0.67 -5.00 1.14
CA CYS A 6 1.67 -4.80 0.11
C CYS A 6 2.07 -6.15 -0.50
N ARG A 7 1.92 -6.29 -1.83
CA ARG A 7 2.33 -7.51 -2.56
C ARG A 7 3.84 -7.65 -2.72
N HIS A 8 4.61 -6.58 -2.51
CA HIS A 8 6.06 -6.56 -2.74
C HIS A 8 6.87 -6.91 -1.49
N CYS A 9 6.39 -6.54 -0.30
CA CYS A 9 7.09 -6.79 0.96
C CYS A 9 6.21 -7.48 2.01
N GLY A 10 4.93 -7.72 1.73
CA GLY A 10 4.01 -8.32 2.68
C GLY A 10 3.55 -7.38 3.80
N SER A 11 3.91 -6.09 3.77
CA SER A 11 3.49 -5.13 4.80
C SER A 11 1.96 -4.98 4.83
N GLU A 12 1.36 -5.16 6.00
CA GLU A 12 -0.08 -5.09 6.20
C GLU A 12 -0.46 -3.86 7.01
N MET A 13 -1.45 -3.11 6.53
CA MET A 13 -2.09 -2.04 7.28
C MET A 13 -3.58 -2.34 7.46
N LEU A 14 -4.00 -2.42 8.72
CA LEU A 14 -5.41 -2.45 9.07
C LEU A 14 -6.03 -1.07 8.78
N CYS A 15 -7.04 -1.03 7.92
CA CYS A 15 -7.70 0.21 7.51
C CYS A 15 -9.21 0.05 7.58
N SER A 16 -9.90 0.95 8.27
CA SER A 16 -11.37 0.87 8.37
C SER A 16 -12.09 1.20 7.06
N THR A 17 -11.42 1.82 6.07
CA THR A 17 -12.04 2.23 4.80
C THR A 17 -11.09 2.06 3.60
N TYR A 18 -11.67 1.72 2.44
CA TYR A 18 -10.93 1.52 1.17
C TYR A 18 -10.09 2.72 0.71
N PRO A 19 -10.56 3.99 0.79
CA PRO A 19 -9.76 5.14 0.35
C PRO A 19 -8.49 5.34 1.21
N LYS A 20 -8.57 5.05 2.51
CA LYS A 20 -7.42 5.11 3.42
C LYS A 20 -6.41 4.01 3.10
N ALA A 21 -6.89 2.80 2.85
CA ALA A 21 -6.09 1.67 2.40
C ALA A 21 -5.31 1.97 1.11
N THR A 22 -5.98 2.51 0.09
CA THR A 22 -5.34 2.88 -1.18
C THR A 22 -4.32 4.00 -1.00
N LYS A 23 -4.65 5.06 -0.24
CA LYS A 23 -3.72 6.17 0.01
C LYS A 23 -2.45 5.69 0.72
N TRP A 24 -2.59 4.83 1.72
CA TRP A 24 -1.44 4.23 2.39
C TRP A 24 -0.64 3.34 1.44
N TYR A 25 -1.30 2.49 0.65
CA TYR A 25 -0.64 1.60 -0.30
C TYR A 25 0.21 2.39 -1.31
N HIS A 26 -0.31 3.49 -1.85
CA HIS A 26 0.44 4.35 -2.77
C HIS A 26 1.60 5.09 -2.08
N ASP A 27 1.41 5.61 -0.86
CA ASP A 27 2.51 6.26 -0.10
C ASP A 27 3.60 5.24 0.28
N HIS A 28 3.20 4.05 0.70
CA HIS A 28 4.09 2.94 1.01
C HIS A 28 4.89 2.50 -0.22
N LEU A 29 4.23 2.31 -1.36
CA LEU A 29 4.91 2.01 -2.62
C LEU A 29 5.87 3.12 -3.01
N ARG A 30 5.47 4.39 -2.90
CA ARG A 30 6.33 5.53 -3.26
C ARG A 30 7.60 5.59 -2.41
N LYS A 31 7.51 5.33 -1.11
CA LYS A 31 8.64 5.39 -0.16
C LYS A 31 9.51 4.14 -0.16
N ASN A 32 8.89 2.96 -0.15
CA ASN A 32 9.59 1.68 0.06
C ASN A 32 9.85 0.92 -1.24
N HIS A 33 9.03 1.13 -2.26
CA HIS A 33 9.13 0.45 -3.55
C HIS A 33 9.03 1.42 -4.73
N PRO A 34 9.91 2.43 -4.83
CA PRO A 34 9.83 3.43 -5.90
C PRO A 34 9.89 2.81 -7.30
N LYS A 35 10.60 1.68 -7.46
CA LYS A 35 10.60 0.89 -8.70
C LYS A 35 9.26 0.24 -9.03
N ALA A 36 8.49 -0.19 -8.03
CA ALA A 36 7.15 -0.73 -8.24
C ALA A 36 6.12 0.39 -8.46
N TRP A 37 6.34 1.56 -7.86
CA TRP A 37 5.52 2.75 -8.08
C TRP A 37 5.69 3.33 -9.51
N LEU A 38 6.92 3.38 -10.02
CA LEU A 38 7.23 3.90 -11.37
C LEU A 38 6.83 2.97 -12.54
N ARG A 39 6.43 1.73 -12.25
CA ARG A 39 6.04 0.72 -13.25
C ARG A 39 4.54 0.41 -13.25
N ALA A 40 3.74 1.19 -12.53
CA ALA A 40 2.29 1.06 -12.46
C ALA A 40 1.58 1.84 -13.57
#